data_AF-A0A0D7AEQ8-F1
#
_entry.id   AF-A0A0D7AEQ8-F1
#
_cell.length_a   1.000
_cell.length_b   1.000
_cell.length_c   1.000
_cell.angle_alpha   90.00
_cell.angle_beta   90.00
_cell.angle_gamma   90.00
#
_symmetry.space_group_name_H-M   'P 1'
#
loop_
_entity.id
_entity.type
_entity.pdbx_description
1 polymer ?
#
loop_
_entity_poly.entity_id
_entity_poly.type
_entity_poly.pdbx_seq_one_letter_code
_entity_poly.pdbx_strand_id
1 'polypeptide(L)'
;LNTVNAATGLSGFQIRFGRAPCVLPPTVLVLQPNEAVPAKQIVEDIISLENEAKDSLFTAKVSQAHYANVHRSADEPFAVGDKVLLSTLHRRREYKSKNDRRVAK
;
A
#
# COMPACT_ATOMS: atom_id res chain seq x y z
N LEU A 1 0.44 17.14 0.85
CA LEU A 1 1.39 17.48 1.94
C LEU A 1 2.83 17.66 1.45
N ASN A 2 3.07 17.82 0.14
CA ASN A 2 4.43 17.88 -0.43
C ASN A 2 4.87 19.30 -0.80
N THR A 3 4.03 20.30 -0.54
CA THR A 3 4.37 21.71 -0.75
C THR A 3 5.21 22.23 0.41
N VAL A 4 6.36 22.83 0.09
CA VAL A 4 7.25 23.49 1.06
C VAL A 4 6.68 24.86 1.44
N ASN A 5 6.71 25.17 2.73
CA ASN A 5 6.33 26.50 3.22
C ASN A 5 7.51 27.46 3.02
N ALA A 6 7.26 28.63 2.42
CA ALA A 6 8.28 29.63 2.13
C ALA A 6 8.97 30.21 3.40
N ALA A 7 8.27 30.27 4.54
CA ALA A 7 8.81 30.85 5.76
C ALA A 7 9.70 29.87 6.56
N THR A 8 9.41 28.57 6.49
CA THR A 8 10.12 27.55 7.28
C THR A 8 11.03 26.66 6.43
N GLY A 9 10.87 26.67 5.11
CA GLY A 9 11.60 25.78 4.19
C GLY A 9 11.22 24.31 4.30
N LEU A 10 10.26 23.96 5.16
CA LEU A 10 9.87 22.58 5.44
C LEU A 10 8.49 22.27 4.84
N SER A 11 8.33 21.03 4.38
CA SER A 11 7.02 20.52 3.96
C SER A 11 6.20 20.08 5.18
N GLY A 12 4.87 20.14 5.05
CA GLY A 12 3.97 19.64 6.10
C GLY A 12 4.20 18.15 6.43
N PHE A 13 4.72 17.37 5.48
CA PHE A 13 5.14 16.00 5.71
C PHE A 13 6.37 15.91 6.64
N GLN A 14 7.40 16.72 6.39
CA GLN A 14 8.61 16.77 7.22
C GLN A 14 8.32 17.22 8.64
N ILE A 15 7.45 18.22 8.82
CA ILE A 15 7.06 18.68 10.16
C ILE A 15 6.32 17.59 10.93
N ARG A 16 5.48 16.81 10.24
CA ARG A 16 4.64 15.78 10.88
C ARG A 16 5.38 14.47 11.16
N PHE A 17 6.33 14.10 10.31
CA PHE A 17 6.97 12.78 10.36
C PHE A 17 8.49 12.84 10.57
N GLY A 18 9.08 14.04 10.68
CA GLY A 18 10.52 14.24 10.91
C GLY A 18 11.43 13.84 9.75
N ARG A 19 10.86 13.42 8.60
CA ARG A 19 11.60 12.94 7.43
C ARG A 19 10.92 13.35 6.13
N ALA A 20 11.66 13.41 5.04
CA ALA A 20 11.10 13.68 3.72
C ALA A 20 10.33 12.45 3.19
N PRO A 21 9.29 12.64 2.36
CA PRO A 21 8.58 11.53 1.75
C PRO A 21 9.44 10.86 0.69
N CYS A 22 9.94 9.65 0.96
CA CYS A 22 10.62 8.82 -0.03
C CYS A 22 9.57 7.98 -0.78
N VAL A 23 9.34 8.30 -2.07
CA VAL A 23 8.45 7.54 -2.96
C VAL A 23 9.10 6.22 -3.39
N LEU A 24 10.42 6.17 -3.42
CA LEU A 24 11.21 4.99 -3.73
C LEU A 24 12.10 4.64 -2.52
N PRO A 25 12.23 3.36 -2.16
CA PRO A 25 13.22 2.95 -1.18
C PRO A 25 14.63 3.35 -1.68
N PRO A 26 15.53 3.81 -0.79
CA PRO A 26 16.88 4.19 -1.20
C PRO A 26 17.58 2.96 -1.78
N THR A 27 17.76 2.92 -3.10
CA THR A 27 18.69 2.01 -3.75
C THR A 27 20.09 2.49 -3.40
N VAL A 28 20.67 1.89 -2.36
CA VAL A 28 22.09 2.07 -2.07
C VAL A 28 22.83 1.54 -3.30
N LEU A 29 23.53 2.43 -4.01
CA LEU A 29 24.52 2.00 -5.01
C LEU A 29 25.64 1.35 -4.21
N VAL A 30 25.55 0.02 -4.05
CA VAL A 30 26.66 -0.77 -3.52
C VAL A 30 27.76 -0.66 -4.57
N LEU A 31 28.74 0.21 -4.31
CA LEU A 31 30.05 0.11 -4.93
C LEU A 31 30.64 -1.22 -4.46
N GLN A 32 30.40 -2.28 -5.24
CA GLN A 32 30.97 -3.58 -4.92
C GLN A 32 32.49 -3.48 -5.01
N PRO A 33 33.25 -3.85 -3.97
CA PRO A 33 34.64 -4.20 -4.18
C PRO A 33 34.68 -5.39 -5.16
N ASN A 34 35.63 -5.38 -6.09
CA ASN A 34 35.90 -6.45 -7.06
C ASN A 34 36.44 -7.72 -6.36
N GLU A 35 35.73 -8.25 -5.38
CA GLU A 35 35.97 -9.58 -4.86
C GLU A 35 35.02 -10.53 -5.59
N ALA A 36 35.59 -11.52 -6.28
CA ALA A 36 34.81 -12.53 -6.99
C ALA A 36 34.07 -13.39 -5.96
N VAL A 37 32.88 -12.95 -5.55
CA VAL A 37 32.00 -13.72 -4.67
C VAL A 37 31.59 -14.98 -5.42
N PRO A 38 31.78 -16.18 -4.85
CA PRO A 38 31.37 -17.41 -5.50
C PRO A 38 29.85 -17.37 -5.76
N ALA A 39 29.43 -17.68 -6.98
CA ALA A 39 28.03 -17.59 -7.43
C ALA A 39 27.03 -18.31 -6.51
N LYS A 40 27.49 -19.36 -5.81
CA LYS A 40 26.71 -20.09 -4.80
C LYS A 40 26.26 -19.18 -3.64
N GLN A 41 27.14 -18.35 -3.11
CA GLN A 41 26.82 -17.44 -2.00
C GLN A 41 25.78 -16.40 -2.43
N ILE A 42 25.91 -15.86 -3.64
CA ILE A 42 24.93 -14.91 -4.20
C ILE A 42 23.54 -15.55 -4.30
N VAL A 43 23.45 -16.81 -4.74
CA VAL A 43 22.16 -17.52 -4.83
C VAL A 43 21.58 -17.78 -3.44
N GLU A 44 22.41 -18.17 -2.47
CA GLU A 44 21.99 -18.36 -1.07
C GLU A 44 21.47 -17.05 -0.46
N ASP A 45 22.15 -15.94 -0.71
CA ASP A 45 21.76 -14.60 -0.25
C ASP A 45 20.43 -14.16 -0.87
N ILE A 46 20.24 -14.39 -2.18
CA ILE A 46 18.97 -14.07 -2.85
C ILE A 46 17.81 -14.86 -2.23
N ILE A 47 18.00 -16.15 -1.99
CA ILE A 47 16.97 -17.01 -1.38
C ILE A 47 16.66 -16.53 0.04
N SER A 48 17.70 -16.18 0.81
CA SER A 48 17.56 -15.64 2.17
C SER A 48 16.75 -14.35 2.17
N LEU A 49 17.11 -13.39 1.31
CA LEU A 49 16.41 -12.11 1.14
C LEU A 49 14.97 -12.30 0.68
N GLU A 50 14.70 -13.25 -0.21
CA GLU A 50 13.34 -13.54 -0.67
C GLU A 50 12.47 -14.06 0.48
N ASN A 51 13.02 -14.93 1.33
CA ASN A 51 12.32 -15.45 2.50
C ASN A 51 12.04 -14.34 3.53
N GLU A 52 13.03 -13.50 3.83
CA GLU A 52 12.86 -12.35 4.73
C GLU A 52 11.80 -11.36 4.22
N ALA A 53 11.79 -11.11 2.89
CA ALA A 53 10.78 -10.27 2.26
C ALA A 53 9.37 -10.87 2.38
N LYS A 54 9.23 -12.19 2.20
CA LYS A 54 7.95 -12.90 2.38
C LYS A 54 7.44 -12.80 3.82
N ASP A 55 8.30 -13.01 4.80
CA ASP A 55 7.94 -12.93 6.23
C ASP A 55 7.55 -11.51 6.64
N SER A 56 8.29 -10.51 6.16
CA SER A 56 7.98 -9.10 6.37
C SER A 56 6.63 -8.72 5.77
N LEU A 57 6.35 -9.20 4.56
CA LEU A 57 5.07 -8.97 3.87
C LEU A 57 3.91 -9.66 4.58
N PHE A 58 4.13 -10.88 5.11
CA PHE A 58 3.13 -11.57 5.92
C PHE A 58 2.80 -10.79 7.19
N THR A 59 3.82 -10.34 7.91
CA THR A 59 3.67 -9.51 9.12
C THR A 59 2.93 -8.20 8.83
N ALA A 60 3.27 -7.54 7.70
CA ALA A 60 2.58 -6.35 7.25
C ALA A 60 1.09 -6.61 6.96
N LYS A 61 0.74 -7.73 6.30
CA LYS A 61 -0.66 -8.09 6.06
C LYS A 61 -1.43 -8.34 7.36
N VAL A 62 -0.83 -9.04 8.32
CA VAL A 62 -1.45 -9.32 9.63
C VAL A 62 -1.71 -8.01 10.38
N SER A 63 -0.71 -7.13 10.45
CA SER A 63 -0.88 -5.82 11.10
C SER A 63 -1.92 -4.94 10.39
N GLN A 64 -1.90 -4.88 9.06
CA GLN A 64 -2.92 -4.16 8.29
C GLN A 64 -4.32 -4.70 8.56
N ALA A 65 -4.51 -6.02 8.53
CA ALA A 65 -5.79 -6.66 8.82
C ALA A 65 -6.24 -6.36 10.26
N HIS A 66 -5.33 -6.44 11.23
CA HIS A 66 -5.61 -6.09 12.61
C HIS A 66 -6.11 -4.65 12.71
N TYR A 67 -5.32 -3.66 12.28
CA TYR A 67 -5.69 -2.24 12.41
C TYR A 67 -6.91 -1.84 11.58
N ALA A 68 -7.12 -2.45 10.41
CA ALA A 68 -8.34 -2.27 9.63
C ALA A 68 -9.58 -2.77 10.38
N ASN A 69 -9.44 -3.88 11.11
CA ASN A 69 -10.53 -4.50 11.86
C ASN A 69 -10.74 -3.90 13.26
N VAL A 70 -9.75 -3.21 13.86
CA VAL A 70 -9.87 -2.60 15.20
C VAL A 70 -11.10 -1.69 15.32
N HIS A 71 -11.44 -0.96 14.26
CA HIS A 71 -12.57 -0.02 14.25
C HIS A 71 -13.78 -0.55 13.46
N ARG A 72 -13.73 -1.82 13.02
CA ARG A 72 -14.81 -2.43 12.27
C ARG A 72 -15.93 -2.80 13.23
N SER A 73 -17.15 -2.38 12.93
CA SER A 73 -18.34 -2.82 13.66
C SER A 73 -18.54 -4.33 13.50
N ALA A 74 -19.23 -4.96 14.46
CA ALA A 74 -19.59 -6.37 14.35
C ALA A 74 -20.33 -6.61 13.02
N ASP A 75 -20.01 -7.72 12.36
CA ASP A 75 -20.73 -8.14 11.17
C ASP A 75 -22.12 -8.60 11.56
N GLU A 76 -23.14 -8.01 10.94
CA GLU A 76 -24.52 -8.47 11.09
C GLU A 76 -24.67 -9.81 10.34
N PRO A 77 -25.13 -10.89 10.99
CA PRO A 77 -25.32 -12.16 10.32
C PRO A 77 -26.53 -12.07 9.37
N PHE A 78 -26.29 -12.14 8.07
CA PHE A 78 -27.34 -12.22 7.06
C PHE A 78 -27.64 -13.68 6.69
N ALA A 79 -28.92 -14.05 6.69
CA ALA A 79 -29.39 -15.34 6.22
C ALA A 79 -29.77 -15.29 4.74
N VAL A 80 -29.77 -16.46 4.09
CA VAL A 80 -30.24 -16.59 2.71
C VAL A 80 -31.73 -16.26 2.67
N GLY A 81 -32.10 -15.21 1.93
CA GLY A 81 -33.47 -14.71 1.83
C GLY A 81 -33.69 -13.35 2.49
N ASP A 82 -32.73 -12.86 3.27
CA ASP A 82 -32.83 -11.54 3.91
C ASP A 82 -32.81 -10.40 2.89
N LYS A 83 -33.66 -9.40 3.12
CA LYS A 83 -33.70 -8.18 2.32
C LYS A 83 -32.77 -7.14 2.93
N VAL A 84 -31.65 -6.89 2.26
CA VAL A 84 -30.68 -5.87 2.66
C VAL A 84 -30.77 -4.63 1.77
N LEU A 85 -30.63 -3.45 2.37
CA LEU A 85 -30.65 -2.19 1.63
C LEU A 85 -29.25 -1.89 1.08
N LEU A 86 -29.06 -2.00 -0.24
CA LEU A 86 -27.79 -1.70 -0.87
C LEU A 86 -27.66 -0.19 -1.17
N SER A 87 -26.66 0.47 -0.58
CA SER A 87 -26.33 1.84 -0.97
C SER A 87 -25.81 1.88 -2.41
N THR A 88 -26.49 2.60 -3.28
CA THR A 88 -26.09 2.80 -4.69
C THR A 88 -25.36 4.11 -4.94
N LEU A 89 -25.01 4.83 -3.86
CA LEU A 89 -24.45 6.19 -3.91
C LEU A 89 -23.17 6.26 -4.76
N HIS A 90 -22.29 5.26 -4.65
CA HIS A 90 -21.05 5.19 -5.43
C HIS A 90 -21.19 4.46 -6.78
N ARG A 91 -22.23 3.62 -6.98
CA ARG A 91 -22.49 2.97 -8.28
C ARG A 91 -22.85 3.98 -9.38
N ARG A 92 -23.46 5.11 -9.03
CA ARG A 92 -23.93 6.11 -10.02
C ARG A 92 -22.81 6.98 -10.61
N ARG A 93 -21.62 7.07 -10.01
CA ARG A 93 -20.51 7.86 -10.58
C ARG A 93 -19.86 7.18 -11.77
N GLU A 94 -19.79 5.85 -11.81
CA GLU A 94 -19.34 5.12 -13.00
C GLU A 94 -20.35 5.21 -14.15
N TYR A 95 -21.65 5.19 -13.84
CA TYR A 95 -22.72 5.23 -14.85
C TYR A 95 -23.04 6.64 -15.40
N LYS A 96 -22.46 7.70 -14.82
CA LYS A 96 -22.66 9.10 -15.21
C LYS A 96 -21.34 9.81 -15.56
N SER A 97 -20.34 9.10 -16.09
CA SER A 97 -19.34 9.80 -16.90
C SER A 97 -20.08 10.40 -18.11
N LYS A 98 -19.90 11.71 -18.32
CA LYS A 98 -20.78 12.55 -19.15
C LYS A 98 -20.69 12.26 -20.66
N ASN A 99 -19.86 11.29 -21.08
CA ASN A 99 -19.33 11.22 -22.44
C ASN A 99 -19.28 9.84 -23.11
N ASP A 100 -19.87 8.78 -22.55
CA ASP A 100 -19.93 7.53 -23.31
C ASP A 100 -21.36 7.00 -23.52
N ARG A 101 -21.62 6.66 -24.78
CA ARG A 101 -22.92 6.34 -25.34
C ARG A 101 -23.49 5.12 -24.63
N ARG A 102 -24.42 5.36 -23.71
CA ARG A 102 -25.17 4.32 -23.01
C ARG A 102 -25.87 3.40 -24.02
N VAL A 103 -25.62 2.10 -23.88
CA VAL A 103 -26.54 1.05 -24.33
C VAL A 103 -26.76 0.13 -23.13
N ALA A 104 -27.91 0.29 -22.49
CA ALA A 104 -28.48 -0.79 -21.70
C ALA A 104 -29.22 -1.71 -22.69
N LYS A 105 -28.94 -3.01 -22.61
CA LYS A 105 -29.86 -4.07 -23.01
C LYS A 105 -30.19 -4.87 -21.76
#